data_AF-A0AAV9G6T5-F1
#
_entry.id   AF-A0AAV9G6T5-F1
#
_cell.length_a   1.000
_cell.length_b   1.000
_cell.length_c   1.000
_cell.angle_alpha   90.00
_cell.angle_beta   90.00
_cell.angle_gamma   90.00
#
_symmetry.space_group_name_H-M   'P 1'
#
loop_
_entity.id
_entity.type
_entity.pdbx_description
1 polymer ?
#
loop_
_entity_poly.entity_id
_entity_poly.type
_entity_poly.pdbx_seq_one_letter_code
_entity_poly.pdbx_strand_id
1 'polypeptide(L)'
;PDGGWDYFADENGTVKLDIEQIAALAEVGGSFWASRDWHIVHCLFYWQKYTRMRFTNLIMEERFDGVHHVKHCARLIRNPVPDHFFLIEVQVTMNSSKDA
;
A
#
# COMPACT_ATOMS: atom_id res chain seq x y z
N PRO A 1 12.57 13.45 -6.54
CA PRO A 1 13.33 13.76 -7.78
C PRO A 1 13.63 12.54 -8.68
N ASP A 2 13.43 11.30 -8.24
CA ASP A 2 13.51 10.12 -9.13
C ASP A 2 12.17 9.37 -9.26
N GLY A 3 11.07 10.01 -8.85
CA GLY A 3 9.73 9.38 -8.83
C GLY A 3 9.55 8.27 -7.77
N GLY A 4 10.59 7.98 -6.99
CA GLY A 4 10.56 7.01 -5.89
C GLY A 4 9.84 7.52 -4.64
N TRP A 5 9.44 6.57 -3.79
CA TRP A 5 8.82 6.83 -2.50
C TRP A 5 9.77 6.43 -1.38
N ASP A 6 9.71 7.17 -0.27
CA ASP A 6 10.40 6.81 0.96
C ASP A 6 9.56 5.81 1.77
N TYR A 7 10.23 4.82 2.35
CA TYR A 7 9.67 3.79 3.20
C TYR A 7 10.41 3.75 4.52
N PHE A 8 9.73 3.42 5.61
CA PHE A 8 10.32 3.50 6.95
C PHE A 8 9.98 2.27 7.80
N ALA A 9 10.86 1.92 8.73
CA ALA A 9 10.64 0.84 9.69
C ALA A 9 9.81 1.29 10.91
N ASP A 10 9.66 2.60 11.13
CA ASP A 10 8.97 3.19 12.27
C ASP A 10 8.00 4.31 11.87
N GLU A 11 7.00 4.54 12.72
CA GLU A 11 5.97 5.57 12.54
C GLU A 11 6.53 7.00 12.49
N ASN A 12 7.66 7.25 13.15
CA ASN A 12 8.29 8.57 13.18
C ASN A 12 9.10 8.88 11.90
N GLY A 13 9.23 7.91 10.99
CA GLY A 13 9.98 8.07 9.75
C GLY A 13 11.48 8.26 9.95
N THR A 14 12.04 7.67 11.00
CA THR A 14 13.45 7.89 11.38
C THR A 14 14.40 6.85 10.78
N VAL A 15 13.91 5.64 10.52
CA VAL A 15 14.67 4.51 9.97
C VAL A 15 14.17 4.23 8.55
N LYS A 16 14.89 4.75 7.55
CA LYS A 16 14.57 4.50 6.13
C LYS A 16 14.85 3.04 5.75
N LEU A 17 13.97 2.50 4.90
CA LEU A 17 14.10 1.19 4.28
C LEU A 17 14.38 1.33 2.78
N ASP A 18 15.27 0.50 2.26
CA ASP A 18 15.43 0.29 0.82
C ASP A 18 14.46 -0.79 0.28
N ILE A 19 14.45 -0.99 -1.03
CA ILE A 19 13.52 -1.91 -1.69
C ILE A 19 13.81 -3.36 -1.30
N GLU A 20 15.08 -3.72 -1.17
CA GLU A 20 15.53 -5.05 -0.77
C GLU A 20 15.05 -5.40 0.64
N GLN A 21 15.12 -4.45 1.57
CA GLN A 21 14.62 -4.59 2.94
C GLN A 21 13.10 -4.75 2.97
N ILE A 22 12.36 -3.98 2.16
CA ILE A 22 10.89 -4.12 2.07
C ILE A 22 10.52 -5.48 1.49
N ALA A 23 11.24 -5.94 0.45
CA ALA A 23 11.02 -7.26 -0.13
C ALA A 23 11.27 -8.37 0.91
N ALA A 24 12.31 -8.23 1.74
CA ALA A 24 12.60 -9.18 2.82
C ALA A 24 11.49 -9.23 3.90
N LEU A 25 10.73 -8.15 4.12
CA LEU A 25 9.58 -8.16 5.03
C LEU A 25 8.49 -9.15 4.59
N ALA A 26 8.42 -9.44 3.30
CA ALA A 26 7.45 -10.38 2.77
C ALA A 26 7.74 -11.81 3.24
N GLU A 27 9.01 -12.20 3.36
CA GLU A 27 9.43 -13.53 3.84
C GLU A 27 9.13 -13.76 5.33
N VAL A 28 9.17 -12.69 6.14
CA VAL A 28 9.02 -12.77 7.60
C VAL A 28 7.64 -12.34 8.11
N GLY A 29 6.77 -11.82 7.24
CA GLY A 29 5.46 -11.27 7.64
C GLY A 29 5.60 -9.97 8.43
N GLY A 30 6.19 -8.94 7.81
CA GLY A 30 6.42 -7.64 8.42
C GLY A 30 5.59 -6.50 7.84
N SER A 31 5.81 -5.30 8.38
CA SER A 31 5.18 -4.06 7.92
C SER A 31 6.20 -2.95 7.70
N PHE A 32 5.80 -1.93 6.94
CA PHE A 32 6.56 -0.70 6.78
C PHE A 32 5.62 0.51 6.92
N TRP A 33 6.19 1.69 7.08
CA TRP A 33 5.47 2.95 7.21
C TRP A 33 5.69 3.80 5.96
N ALA A 34 4.60 4.34 5.40
CA ALA A 34 4.63 5.16 4.19
C ALA A 34 3.72 6.38 4.29
N SER A 35 3.99 7.38 3.46
CA SER A 35 3.21 8.62 3.46
C SER A 35 1.77 8.39 3.01
N ARG A 36 0.87 9.29 3.42
CA ARG A 36 -0.51 9.29 2.91
C ARG A 36 -0.57 9.40 1.38
N ASP A 37 0.32 10.18 0.78
CA ASP A 37 0.36 10.35 -0.68
C ASP A 37 0.73 9.04 -1.39
N TRP A 38 1.63 8.24 -0.81
CA TRP A 38 1.92 6.89 -1.29
C TRP A 38 0.64 6.05 -1.29
N HIS A 39 -0.11 6.06 -0.18
CA HIS A 39 -1.36 5.31 -0.04
C HIS A 39 -2.41 5.72 -1.09
N ILE A 40 -2.53 7.01 -1.40
CA ILE A 40 -3.44 7.51 -2.43
C ILE A 40 -3.03 6.97 -3.81
N VAL A 41 -1.77 7.09 -4.17
CA VAL A 41 -1.26 6.65 -5.48
C VAL A 41 -1.34 5.12 -5.60
N HIS A 42 -1.04 4.38 -4.54
CA HIS A 42 -1.25 2.93 -4.44
C HIS A 42 -2.72 2.55 -4.71
N CYS A 43 -3.67 3.20 -4.03
CA CYS A 43 -5.09 2.93 -4.22
C CYS A 43 -5.56 3.23 -5.66
N LEU A 44 -5.11 4.34 -6.25
CA LEU A 44 -5.41 4.69 -7.65
C LEU A 44 -4.85 3.67 -8.64
N PHE A 45 -3.66 3.13 -8.37
CA PHE A 45 -3.08 2.05 -9.17
C PHE A 45 -3.92 0.76 -9.12
N TYR A 46 -4.46 0.39 -7.96
CA TYR A 46 -5.38 -0.75 -7.85
C TYR A 46 -6.70 -0.52 -8.59
N TRP A 47 -7.20 0.71 -8.63
CA TRP A 47 -8.35 1.05 -9.49
C TRP A 47 -8.04 0.90 -10.99
N GLN A 48 -6.81 1.23 -11.41
CA GLN A 48 -6.37 0.96 -12.78
C GLN A 48 -6.30 -0.54 -13.06
N LYS A 49 -5.82 -1.36 -12.11
CA LYS A 49 -5.84 -2.83 -12.23
C LYS A 49 -7.26 -3.35 -12.45
N TYR A 50 -8.25 -2.92 -11.65
CA TYR A 50 -9.66 -3.26 -11.86
C TYR A 50 -10.18 -2.92 -13.25
N THR A 51 -9.77 -1.78 -13.79
CA THR A 51 -10.13 -1.38 -15.15
C THR A 51 -9.47 -2.30 -16.19
N ARG A 52 -8.18 -2.61 -16.01
CA ARG A 52 -7.38 -3.46 -16.92
C ARG A 52 -7.87 -4.90 -16.99
N MET A 53 -8.39 -5.45 -15.89
CA MET A 53 -8.95 -6.82 -15.85
C MET A 53 -10.02 -7.07 -16.93
N ARG A 54 -10.74 -6.02 -17.36
CA ARG A 54 -11.75 -6.10 -18.43
C ARG A 54 -11.19 -6.49 -19.80
N PHE A 55 -9.88 -6.34 -20.01
CA PHE A 55 -9.23 -6.56 -21.31
C PHE A 55 -8.05 -7.54 -21.26
N THR A 56 -7.59 -7.94 -20.07
CA THR A 56 -6.39 -8.77 -19.91
C THR A 56 -6.67 -10.23 -19.54
N ASN A 57 -7.92 -10.59 -19.21
CA ASN A 57 -8.29 -11.89 -18.62
C ASN A 57 -7.55 -12.23 -17.31
N LEU A 58 -6.86 -11.27 -16.71
CA LEU A 58 -6.24 -11.42 -15.39
C LEU A 58 -7.24 -11.12 -14.30
N ILE A 59 -7.07 -11.74 -13.14
CA ILE A 59 -7.83 -11.44 -11.92
C ILE A 59 -7.00 -10.59 -10.95
N MET A 60 -7.69 -9.90 -10.04
CA MET A 60 -7.04 -9.13 -8.97
C MET A 60 -6.44 -10.09 -7.94
N GLU A 61 -5.37 -9.67 -7.25
CA GLU A 61 -4.90 -10.40 -6.08
C GLU A 61 -5.97 -10.39 -4.97
N GLU A 62 -6.31 -11.55 -4.41
CA GLU A 62 -7.43 -11.75 -3.47
C GLU A 62 -7.43 -10.75 -2.29
N ARG A 63 -6.25 -10.42 -1.75
CA ARG A 63 -6.12 -9.44 -0.66
C ARG A 63 -6.66 -8.04 -1.00
N PHE A 64 -6.66 -7.70 -2.29
CA PHE A 64 -7.19 -6.44 -2.80
C PHE A 64 -8.53 -6.61 -3.52
N ASP A 65 -8.93 -7.85 -3.83
CA ASP A 65 -10.14 -8.18 -4.57
C ASP A 65 -11.40 -8.17 -3.70
N GLY A 66 -11.73 -7.00 -3.16
CA GLY A 66 -12.91 -6.86 -2.32
C GLY A 66 -13.36 -5.42 -2.11
N VAL A 67 -14.67 -5.25 -1.95
CA VAL A 67 -15.29 -3.96 -1.64
C VAL A 67 -14.74 -3.37 -0.32
N HIS A 68 -14.26 -4.22 0.60
CA HIS A 68 -13.59 -3.76 1.81
C HIS A 68 -12.37 -2.88 1.50
N HIS A 69 -11.50 -3.32 0.57
CA HIS A 69 -10.32 -2.55 0.16
C HIS A 69 -10.71 -1.21 -0.47
N VAL A 70 -11.72 -1.20 -1.35
CA VAL A 70 -12.25 0.05 -1.95
C VAL A 70 -12.78 1.01 -0.88
N LYS A 71 -13.53 0.50 0.12
CA LYS A 71 -14.06 1.30 1.22
C LYS A 71 -12.96 1.83 2.14
N HIS A 72 -11.91 1.04 2.40
CA HIS A 72 -10.74 1.46 3.16
C HIS A 72 -10.06 2.66 2.48
N CYS A 73 -9.68 2.53 1.21
CA CYS A 73 -9.07 3.60 0.42
C CYS A 73 -9.95 4.86 0.34
N ALA A 74 -11.26 4.71 0.11
CA ALA A 74 -12.18 5.84 0.01
C ALA A 74 -12.26 6.68 1.30
N ARG A 75 -12.12 6.05 2.47
CA ARG A 75 -12.05 6.75 3.76
C ARG A 75 -10.74 7.53 3.89
N LEU A 76 -9.61 6.90 3.56
CA LEU A 76 -8.29 7.53 3.60
C LEU A 76 -8.22 8.80 2.72
N ILE A 77 -8.80 8.73 1.52
CA ILE A 77 -8.83 9.86 0.58
C ILE A 77 -9.73 10.99 1.08
N ARG A 78 -10.90 10.66 1.66
CA ARG A 78 -11.89 11.65 2.11
C ARG A 78 -11.57 12.30 3.44
N ASN A 79 -10.77 11.64 4.28
CA ASN A 79 -10.48 12.17 5.62
C ASN A 79 -9.63 13.44 5.52
N PRO A 80 -10.04 14.54 6.18
CA PRO A 80 -9.24 15.74 6.26
C PRO A 80 -7.90 15.42 6.94
N VAL A 81 -6.83 16.00 6.41
CA VAL A 81 -5.46 15.76 6.88
C VAL A 81 -5.26 16.55 8.18
N PRO A 82 -4.67 15.96 9.24
CA PRO A 82 -4.06 16.75 10.30
C PRO A 82 -2.98 17.67 9.72
N ASP A 83 -2.74 18.83 10.33
CA ASP A 83 -1.73 19.81 9.88
C ASP A 83 -0.26 19.34 10.01
N HIS A 84 -0.04 18.04 10.29
CA HIS A 84 1.28 17.43 10.41
C HIS A 84 1.42 16.24 9.46
N PHE A 85 2.65 16.04 8.98
CA PHE A 85 3.04 14.84 8.24
C PHE A 85 2.92 13.63 9.17
N PHE A 86 2.20 12.60 8.73
CA PHE A 86 2.09 11.32 9.43
C PHE A 86 2.26 10.17 8.45
N LEU A 87 2.86 9.08 8.94
CA LEU A 87 2.99 7.84 8.19
C LEU A 87 1.85 6.89 8.54
N ILE A 88 1.56 5.99 7.62
CA ILE A 88 0.53 4.96 7.76
C ILE A 88 1.20 3.62 7.53
N GLU A 89 1.03 2.72 8.49
CA GLU A 89 1.55 1.36 8.43
C GLU A 89 0.93 0.55 7.26
N VAL A 90 1.77 -0.24 6.61
CA VAL A 90 1.44 -1.11 5.48
C VAL A 90 1.96 -2.51 5.78
N GLN A 91 1.04 -3.48 5.84
CA GLN A 91 1.39 -4.89 6.03
C GLN A 91 1.88 -5.51 4.71
N VAL A 92 3.00 -6.23 4.78
CA VAL A 92 3.57 -6.95 3.64
C VAL A 92 3.12 -8.41 3.71
N THR A 93 2.56 -8.90 2.60
CA THR A 93 2.11 -10.29 2.50
C THR A 93 2.62 -10.88 1.18
N MET A 94 3.23 -12.07 1.24
CA MET A 94 3.73 -12.80 0.07
C MET A 94 2.61 -13.41 -0.77
N ASN A 95 1.46 -13.68 -0.13
CA ASN A 95 0.36 -14.32 -0.79
C ASN A 95 -0.59 -13.29 -1.39
N SER A 96 -0.95 -13.49 -2.66
CA SER A 96 -2.14 -12.87 -3.25
C SER A 96 -3.40 -13.32 -2.54
N SER A 97 -3.38 -14.50 -1.90
CA SER A 97 -4.51 -15.07 -1.14
C SER A 97 -4.69 -14.41 0.23
N LYS A 98 -5.94 -14.39 0.73
CA LYS A 98 -6.26 -13.94 2.09
C LYS A 98 -5.88 -14.99 3.13
N ASP A 99 -4.62 -15.03 3.54
CA ASP A 99 -4.27 -15.67 4.80
C ASP A 99 -3.53 -14.66 5.67
N ALA A 100 -4.24 -14.24 6.72
CA ALA A 100 -3.73 -13.51 7.89
C ALA A 100 -3.83 -14.45 9.09
#